data_AF-A0A7V5UED1-F1
#
_entry.id   AF-A0A7V5UED1-F1
#
_cell.length_a   1.000
_cell.length_b   1.000
_cell.length_c   1.000
_cell.angle_alpha   90.00
_cell.angle_beta   90.00
_cell.angle_gamma   90.00
#
_symmetry.space_group_name_H-M   'P 1'
#
loop_
_entity.id
_entity.type
_entity.pdbx_description
1 polymer ?
#
loop_
_entity_poly.entity_id
_entity_poly.type
_entity_poly.pdbx_seq_one_letter_code
_entity_poly.pdbx_strand_id
1 'polypeptide(L)'
;MSERKYPVSRKKEYEFRIEKLAFGGAGVTRVDNYVIFVKGAVPGDVVRARITKRKSAYAEARLLDVLQPSELRQAPPCRYFPWCGGCTWQQLSYNDQLRFKQEIVREAFSHLAGFEDPPVRPIIAAEEPLGYRNKMEFSFSDRRWLLPDELGTQHDDRDFALGLHVPGTFDKIIHVAECLLQPALANRVLTLVASSARENGLQPYGIRSHEGFLRFLIIRTSRYN
;
A
#
# COMPACT_ATOMS: atom_id res chain seq x y z
N MET A 1 10.09 27.75 28.18
CA MET A 1 10.31 26.96 26.95
C MET A 1 9.24 27.37 25.95
N SER A 2 9.61 28.14 24.92
CA SER A 2 8.67 28.64 23.91
C SER A 2 7.94 27.47 23.25
N GLU A 3 6.62 27.49 23.29
CA GLU A 3 5.76 26.50 22.66
C GLU A 3 6.01 26.56 21.14
N ARG A 4 6.76 25.61 20.59
CA ARG A 4 6.98 25.55 19.14
C ARG A 4 5.62 25.46 18.46
N LYS A 5 5.19 26.57 17.87
CA LYS A 5 3.91 26.68 17.17
C LYS A 5 4.07 26.00 15.81
N TYR A 6 3.67 24.74 15.74
CA TYR A 6 3.59 24.03 14.47
C TYR A 6 2.40 24.54 13.66
N PRO A 7 2.50 24.63 12.32
CA PRO A 7 1.40 25.10 11.48
C PRO A 7 0.21 24.13 11.48
N VAL A 8 0.44 22.88 11.90
CA VAL A 8 -0.59 21.85 12.01
C VAL A 8 -0.66 21.20 13.39
N SER A 9 -1.86 20.77 13.76
CA SER A 9 -2.17 20.11 15.04
C SER A 9 -2.52 18.65 14.85
N ARG A 10 -2.03 17.79 15.75
CA ARG A 10 -2.36 16.35 15.74
C ARG A 10 -3.87 16.16 15.91
N LYS A 11 -4.43 15.14 15.24
CA LYS A 11 -5.87 14.80 15.18
C LYS A 11 -6.77 15.82 14.49
N LYS A 12 -6.26 16.99 14.09
CA LYS A 12 -7.01 17.94 13.26
C LYS A 12 -6.96 17.54 11.79
N GLU A 13 -7.98 17.98 11.07
CA GLU A 13 -8.17 17.79 9.64
C GLU A 13 -7.85 19.08 8.91
N TYR A 14 -7.28 18.92 7.72
CA TYR A 14 -6.86 20.01 6.86
C TYR A 14 -7.11 19.61 5.41
N GLU A 15 -7.29 20.61 4.57
CA GLU A 15 -7.28 20.44 3.12
C GLU A 15 -5.88 20.73 2.58
N PHE A 16 -5.39 19.84 1.73
CA PHE A 16 -4.06 19.94 1.15
C PHE A 16 -4.12 19.77 -0.36
N ARG A 17 -3.33 20.57 -1.08
CA ARG A 17 -2.96 20.29 -2.46
C ARG A 17 -1.64 19.53 -2.47
N ILE A 18 -1.62 18.36 -3.10
CA ILE A 18 -0.44 17.50 -3.15
C ILE A 18 0.46 17.96 -4.30
N GLU A 19 1.74 18.19 -4.00
CA GLU A 19 2.73 18.74 -4.92
C GLU A 19 3.51 17.65 -5.64
N LYS A 20 3.95 16.62 -4.90
CA LYS A 20 4.84 15.58 -5.40
C LYS A 20 4.73 14.27 -4.61
N LEU A 21 5.47 13.25 -5.01
CA LEU A 21 5.62 11.99 -4.27
C LEU A 21 6.99 11.92 -3.59
N ALA A 22 7.01 11.45 -2.36
CA ALA A 22 8.24 11.08 -1.66
C ALA A 22 8.65 9.63 -2.00
N PHE A 23 9.90 9.29 -1.69
CA PHE A 23 10.34 7.90 -1.59
C PHE A 23 9.37 7.10 -0.69
N GLY A 24 8.99 5.91 -1.13
CA GLY A 24 7.97 5.09 -0.45
C GLY A 24 6.52 5.46 -0.80
N GLY A 25 6.28 6.50 -1.59
CA GLY A 25 5.02 6.72 -2.27
C GLY A 25 3.98 7.55 -1.54
N ALA A 26 4.36 8.27 -0.48
CA ALA A 26 3.48 9.24 0.15
C ALA A 26 3.42 10.52 -0.69
N GLY A 27 2.23 11.09 -0.86
CA GLY A 27 2.07 12.45 -1.37
C GLY A 27 2.70 13.45 -0.41
N VAL A 28 3.27 14.52 -0.95
CA VAL A 28 3.95 15.58 -0.20
C VAL A 28 3.27 16.92 -0.47
N THR A 29 3.07 17.68 0.59
CA THR A 29 2.65 19.09 0.55
C THR A 29 3.44 19.86 1.63
N ARG A 30 3.39 21.18 1.59
CA ARG A 30 4.03 22.05 2.59
C ARG A 30 3.05 23.10 3.11
N VAL A 31 3.14 23.37 4.41
CA VAL A 31 2.46 24.50 5.06
C VAL A 31 3.52 25.26 5.83
N ASP A 32 3.76 26.54 5.51
CA ASP A 32 4.80 27.36 6.15
C ASP A 32 6.17 26.66 6.20
N ASN A 33 6.62 26.10 5.07
CA ASN A 33 7.84 25.27 4.93
C ASN A 33 7.86 23.97 5.74
N TYR A 34 6.78 23.61 6.42
CA TYR A 34 6.66 22.37 7.17
C TYR A 34 6.10 21.25 6.28
N VAL A 35 6.85 20.15 6.16
CA VAL A 35 6.52 19.04 5.24
C VAL A 35 5.42 18.15 5.83
N ILE A 36 4.43 17.83 5.00
CA ILE A 36 3.34 16.91 5.37
C ILE A 36 3.29 15.76 4.37
N PHE A 37 3.41 14.54 4.89
CA PHE A 37 3.29 13.31 4.12
C PHE A 37 1.87 12.76 4.20
N VAL A 38 1.23 12.53 3.06
CA VAL A 38 -0.14 12.00 2.95
C VAL A 38 -0.10 10.69 2.16
N LYS A 39 -0.19 9.56 2.87
CA LYS A 39 -0.16 8.23 2.22
C LYS A 39 -1.42 8.03 1.37
N GLY A 40 -1.24 7.55 0.13
CA GLY A 40 -2.32 7.27 -0.82
C GLY A 40 -2.78 8.49 -1.65
N ALA A 41 -2.26 9.69 -1.35
CA ALA A 41 -2.47 10.87 -2.17
C ALA A 41 -1.41 10.97 -3.28
N VAL A 42 -1.76 11.55 -4.42
CA VAL A 42 -0.89 11.69 -5.59
C VAL A 42 -0.78 13.16 -6.03
N PRO A 43 0.27 13.55 -6.77
CA PRO A 43 0.49 14.93 -7.19
C PRO A 43 -0.70 15.47 -7.98
N GLY A 44 -1.14 16.68 -7.66
CA GLY A 44 -2.31 17.33 -8.24
C GLY A 44 -3.61 17.14 -7.45
N ASP A 45 -3.68 16.19 -6.52
CA ASP A 45 -4.89 16.02 -5.71
C ASP A 45 -5.14 17.22 -4.79
N VAL A 46 -6.42 17.53 -4.59
CA VAL A 46 -6.89 18.25 -3.40
C VAL A 46 -7.54 17.24 -2.46
N VAL A 47 -7.01 17.11 -1.24
CA VAL A 47 -7.43 16.08 -0.29
C VAL A 47 -7.80 16.65 1.06
N ARG A 48 -8.76 16.02 1.73
CA ARG A 48 -9.00 16.17 3.17
C ARG A 48 -8.18 15.10 3.89
N ALA A 49 -7.29 15.52 4.79
CA ALA A 49 -6.42 14.61 5.52
C ALA A 49 -6.32 14.96 7.01
N ARG A 50 -6.23 13.94 7.86
CA ARG A 50 -6.10 14.08 9.31
C ARG A 50 -4.66 13.84 9.76
N ILE A 51 -4.08 14.77 10.52
CA ILE A 51 -2.72 14.61 11.05
C ILE A 51 -2.69 13.48 12.08
N THR A 52 -1.94 12.41 11.80
CA THR A 52 -1.80 11.24 12.69
C THR A 52 -0.58 11.37 13.60
N LYS A 53 0.51 11.93 13.07
CA LYS A 53 1.80 12.06 13.76
C LYS A 53 2.44 13.40 13.41
N ARG A 54 3.13 13.99 14.40
CA ARG A 54 3.85 15.26 14.26
C ARG A 54 5.27 15.11 14.80
N LYS A 55 6.25 15.56 14.04
CA LYS A 55 7.67 15.62 14.41
C LYS A 55 8.20 17.05 14.28
N SER A 56 9.45 17.29 14.63
CA SER A 56 10.03 18.64 14.58
C SER A 56 10.07 19.22 13.16
N ALA A 57 10.34 18.40 12.14
CA ALA A 57 10.52 18.82 10.75
C ALA A 57 9.38 18.44 9.79
N TYR A 58 8.51 17.49 10.18
CA TYR A 58 7.43 17.01 9.32
C TYR A 58 6.26 16.44 10.10
N ALA A 59 5.12 16.29 9.44
CA ALA A 59 3.97 15.52 9.92
C ALA A 59 3.60 14.40 8.94
N GLU A 60 2.94 13.37 9.47
CA GLU A 60 2.26 12.35 8.68
C GLU A 60 0.74 12.55 8.84
N ALA A 61 0.02 12.41 7.75
CA ALA A 61 -1.42 12.53 7.68
C ALA A 61 -2.04 11.30 7.04
N ARG A 62 -3.21 10.92 7.54
CA ARG A 62 -4.08 9.92 6.94
C ARG A 62 -5.02 10.62 5.97
N LEU A 63 -5.00 10.19 4.71
CA LEU A 63 -6.01 10.57 3.72
C LEU A 63 -7.40 10.15 4.22
N LEU A 64 -8.33 11.10 4.28
CA LEU A 64 -9.74 10.83 4.56
C LEU A 64 -10.51 10.78 3.25
N ASP A 65 -10.41 11.85 2.45
CA ASP A 65 -11.13 11.99 1.19
C ASP A 65 -10.28 12.69 0.14
N VAL A 66 -10.52 12.34 -1.12
CA VAL A 66 -10.01 13.09 -2.27
C VAL A 66 -11.14 14.02 -2.71
N LEU A 67 -10.98 15.32 -2.45
CA LEU A 67 -11.98 16.34 -2.76
C LEU A 67 -11.97 16.69 -4.25
N GLN A 68 -10.77 16.77 -4.83
CA GLN A 68 -10.57 16.92 -6.27
C GLN A 68 -9.46 15.96 -6.71
N PRO A 69 -9.77 14.91 -7.49
CA PRO A 69 -8.77 13.97 -7.95
C PRO A 69 -7.86 14.62 -9.01
N SER A 70 -6.57 14.32 -8.94
CA SER A 70 -5.61 14.64 -10.00
C SER A 70 -5.97 13.94 -11.31
N GLU A 71 -5.66 14.56 -12.45
CA GLU A 71 -5.72 13.93 -13.78
C GLU A 71 -4.79 12.70 -13.90
N LEU A 72 -3.78 12.60 -13.04
CA LEU A 72 -2.87 11.45 -12.98
C LEU A 72 -3.50 10.22 -12.32
N ARG A 73 -4.65 10.37 -11.64
CA ARG A 73 -5.34 9.27 -10.99
C ARG A 73 -6.05 8.39 -12.00
N GLN A 74 -5.91 7.08 -11.82
CA GLN A 74 -6.73 6.08 -12.48
C GLN A 74 -7.38 5.16 -11.45
N ALA A 75 -8.41 4.43 -11.88
CA ALA A 75 -8.96 3.32 -11.10
C ALA A 75 -7.89 2.22 -10.95
N PRO A 76 -7.54 1.82 -9.71
CA PRO A 76 -6.64 0.69 -9.48
C PRO A 76 -7.22 -0.61 -10.06
N PRO A 77 -6.44 -1.42 -10.79
CA PRO A 77 -6.95 -2.68 -11.32
C PRO A 77 -7.19 -3.74 -10.23
N CYS A 78 -6.48 -3.68 -9.10
CA CYS A 78 -6.65 -4.64 -8.00
C CYS A 78 -7.74 -4.19 -7.03
N ARG A 79 -8.77 -5.03 -6.86
CA ARG A 79 -9.87 -4.78 -5.90
C ARG A 79 -9.43 -4.63 -4.44
N TYR A 80 -8.27 -5.16 -4.07
CA TYR A 80 -7.75 -5.09 -2.70
C TYR A 80 -6.99 -3.78 -2.42
N PHE A 81 -6.70 -2.97 -3.44
CA PHE A 81 -6.11 -1.66 -3.26
C PHE A 81 -7.18 -0.66 -2.77
N PRO A 82 -6.88 0.26 -1.82
CA PRO A 82 -5.60 0.54 -1.16
C PRO A 82 -5.37 -0.24 0.14
N TRP A 83 -6.22 -1.22 0.45
CA TRP A 83 -6.28 -1.88 1.76
C TRP A 83 -5.21 -2.95 1.96
N CYS A 84 -4.78 -3.60 0.89
CA CYS A 84 -3.69 -4.57 0.91
C CYS A 84 -2.32 -3.87 0.95
N GLY A 85 -1.43 -4.31 1.83
CA GLY A 85 -0.08 -3.73 1.97
C GLY A 85 0.93 -4.08 0.87
N GLY A 86 0.51 -4.77 -0.19
CA GLY A 86 1.40 -5.23 -1.25
C GLY A 86 1.76 -4.17 -2.31
N CYS A 87 0.84 -3.25 -2.65
CA CYS A 87 1.03 -2.28 -3.74
C CYS A 87 0.77 -0.85 -3.24
N THR A 88 1.53 0.12 -3.77
CA THR A 88 1.43 1.52 -3.32
C THR A 88 0.84 2.47 -4.35
N TRP A 89 1.06 2.21 -5.66
CA TRP A 89 0.84 3.17 -6.75
C TRP A 89 -0.14 2.72 -7.84
N GLN A 90 -1.03 1.78 -7.54
CA GLN A 90 -1.96 1.26 -8.56
C GLN A 90 -2.95 2.31 -9.09
N GLN A 91 -3.15 3.39 -8.34
CA GLN A 91 -3.92 4.57 -8.72
C GLN A 91 -3.18 5.50 -9.71
N LEU A 92 -1.97 5.15 -10.15
CA LEU A 92 -1.21 5.90 -11.17
C LEU A 92 -0.98 5.02 -12.40
N SER A 93 -0.99 5.65 -13.58
CA SER A 93 -0.59 4.97 -14.82
C SER A 93 0.84 4.44 -14.70
N TYR A 94 1.17 3.37 -15.40
CA TYR A 94 2.51 2.80 -15.32
C TYR A 94 3.60 3.79 -15.78
N ASN A 95 3.31 4.61 -16.78
CA ASN A 95 4.22 5.67 -17.24
C ASN A 95 4.46 6.73 -16.15
N ASP A 96 3.42 7.14 -15.43
CA ASP A 96 3.58 8.04 -14.28
C ASP A 96 4.39 7.39 -13.16
N GLN A 97 4.20 6.09 -12.90
CA GLN A 97 5.02 5.37 -11.93
C GLN A 97 6.51 5.38 -12.30
N LEU A 98 6.85 5.22 -13.59
CA LEU A 98 8.23 5.31 -14.06
C LEU A 98 8.78 6.73 -13.90
N ARG A 99 8.01 7.74 -14.34
CA ARG A 99 8.40 9.16 -14.21
C ARG A 99 8.69 9.52 -12.75
N PHE A 100 7.77 9.22 -11.84
CA PHE A 100 7.93 9.57 -10.43
C PHE A 100 9.07 8.80 -9.74
N LYS A 101 9.30 7.54 -10.09
CA LYS A 101 10.50 6.81 -9.60
C LYS A 101 11.78 7.49 -10.05
N GLN A 102 11.83 7.95 -11.30
CA GLN A 102 13.01 8.61 -11.85
C GLN A 102 13.25 9.97 -11.19
N GLU A 103 12.19 10.75 -10.95
CA GLU A 103 12.26 12.00 -10.18
C GLU A 103 12.76 11.76 -8.75
N ILE A 104 12.29 10.71 -8.06
CA ILE A 104 12.76 10.36 -6.72
C ILE A 104 14.26 10.04 -6.73
N VAL A 105 14.77 9.32 -7.74
CA VAL A 105 16.21 9.04 -7.88
C VAL A 105 16.99 10.33 -8.12
N ARG A 106 16.50 11.20 -9.01
CA ARG A 106 17.12 12.50 -9.30
C ARG A 106 17.19 13.39 -8.06
N GLU A 107 16.09 13.50 -7.32
CA GLU A 107 16.02 14.27 -6.07
C GLU A 107 16.97 13.70 -5.01
N ALA A 108 17.11 12.37 -4.93
CA ALA A 108 18.05 11.75 -4.00
C ALA A 108 19.50 12.13 -4.31
N PHE A 109 19.92 12.08 -5.59
CA PHE A 109 21.26 12.52 -5.97
C PHE A 109 21.47 14.02 -5.72
N SER A 110 20.49 14.84 -6.07
CA SER A 110 20.63 16.29 -5.91
C SER A 110 20.67 16.71 -4.44
N HIS A 111 19.72 16.25 -3.63
CA HIS A 111 19.60 16.69 -2.24
C HIS A 111 20.55 15.98 -1.26
N LEU A 112 20.89 14.70 -1.51
CA LEU A 112 21.70 13.93 -0.56
C LEU A 112 23.18 13.88 -0.96
N ALA A 113 23.47 13.90 -2.26
CA ALA A 113 24.84 13.77 -2.77
C ALA A 113 25.38 15.07 -3.41
N GLY A 114 24.58 16.14 -3.46
CA GLY A 114 25.03 17.48 -3.87
C GLY A 114 25.27 17.63 -5.38
N PHE A 115 24.72 16.74 -6.20
CA PHE A 115 24.79 16.89 -7.66
C PHE A 115 23.80 17.96 -8.14
N GLU A 116 24.28 18.99 -8.84
CA GLU A 116 23.39 20.03 -9.40
C GLU A 116 22.50 19.47 -10.53
N ASP A 117 23.09 18.68 -11.44
CA ASP A 117 22.38 18.00 -12.53
C ASP A 117 22.82 16.53 -12.65
N PRO A 118 22.26 15.62 -11.84
CA PRO A 118 22.66 14.22 -11.89
C PRO A 118 22.16 13.56 -13.18
N PRO A 119 23.03 12.84 -13.92
CA PRO A 119 22.71 12.25 -15.22
C PRO A 119 21.86 10.96 -15.07
N VAL A 120 20.64 11.10 -14.55
CA VAL A 120 19.71 10.00 -14.33
C VAL A 120 19.07 9.60 -15.67
N ARG A 121 19.50 8.45 -16.19
CA ARG A 121 18.92 7.83 -17.39
C ARG A 121 17.46 7.41 -17.17
N PRO A 122 16.66 7.28 -18.24
CA PRO A 122 15.31 6.73 -18.17
C PRO A 122 15.28 5.36 -17.46
N ILE A 123 14.26 5.15 -16.62
CA ILE A 123 14.06 3.83 -15.99
C ILE A 123 13.69 2.82 -17.07
N ILE A 124 14.35 1.66 -17.03
CA ILE A 124 14.00 0.51 -17.88
C ILE A 124 12.63 -0.02 -17.42
N ALA A 125 11.64 0.10 -18.28
CA ALA A 125 10.31 -0.42 -18.04
C ALA A 125 10.31 -1.95 -18.07
N ALA A 126 9.61 -2.59 -17.14
CA ALA A 126 9.22 -3.98 -17.29
C ALA A 126 8.25 -4.14 -18.47
N GLU A 127 8.48 -5.17 -19.28
CA GLU A 127 7.58 -5.56 -20.39
C GLU A 127 6.19 -5.94 -19.86
N GLU A 128 6.15 -6.71 -18.77
CA GLU A 128 4.93 -7.09 -18.07
C GLU A 128 4.91 -6.45 -16.67
N PRO A 129 4.18 -5.34 -16.45
CA PRO A 129 4.11 -4.67 -15.15
C PRO A 129 3.28 -5.45 -14.11
N LEU A 130 2.64 -6.54 -14.51
CA LEU A 130 1.82 -7.44 -13.69
C LEU A 130 2.30 -8.89 -13.87
N GLY A 131 1.92 -9.79 -12.98
CA GLY A 131 2.29 -11.21 -13.04
C GLY A 131 3.79 -11.53 -12.89
N TYR A 132 4.62 -10.52 -12.60
CA TYR A 132 6.09 -10.65 -12.54
C TYR A 132 6.60 -11.37 -11.29
N ARG A 133 5.80 -11.46 -10.22
CA ARG A 133 6.23 -11.95 -8.92
C ARG A 133 6.24 -13.47 -8.89
N ASN A 134 7.44 -14.03 -8.97
CA ASN A 134 7.70 -15.47 -8.98
C ASN A 134 7.73 -16.13 -7.59
N LYS A 135 7.76 -15.34 -6.51
CA LYS A 135 7.67 -15.80 -5.12
C LYS A 135 6.67 -14.92 -4.37
N MET A 136 5.62 -15.54 -3.88
CA MET A 136 4.64 -14.95 -2.98
C MET A 136 4.64 -15.66 -1.63
N GLU A 137 4.40 -14.90 -0.59
CA GLU A 137 4.22 -15.40 0.77
C GLU A 137 2.91 -14.81 1.29
N PHE A 138 1.94 -15.68 1.53
CA PHE A 138 0.63 -15.34 2.08
C PHE A 138 0.58 -15.82 3.53
N SER A 139 -0.03 -15.03 4.40
CA SER A 139 -0.25 -15.39 5.79
C SER A 139 -1.64 -15.97 5.97
N PHE A 140 -1.70 -17.05 6.74
CA PHE A 140 -2.94 -17.51 7.34
C PHE A 140 -3.23 -16.70 8.61
N SER A 141 -4.50 -16.48 8.93
CA SER A 141 -4.91 -15.80 10.16
C SER A 141 -6.34 -16.15 10.58
N ASP A 142 -6.54 -16.18 11.89
CA ASP A 142 -7.84 -16.26 12.59
C ASP A 142 -8.60 -14.91 12.63
N ARG A 143 -8.06 -13.88 11.96
CA ARG A 143 -8.53 -12.50 12.06
C ARG A 143 -8.68 -11.88 10.67
N ARG A 144 -9.69 -12.36 9.95
CA ARG A 144 -10.05 -11.81 8.64
C ARG A 144 -10.42 -10.33 8.76
N TRP A 145 -9.79 -9.51 7.95
CA TRP A 145 -10.18 -8.12 7.73
C TRP A 145 -11.18 -8.05 6.58
N LEU A 146 -12.29 -7.35 6.79
CA LEU A 146 -13.33 -7.18 5.78
C LEU A 146 -13.05 -5.91 4.98
N LEU A 147 -13.16 -6.03 3.67
CA LEU A 147 -13.14 -4.90 2.77
C LEU A 147 -14.38 -4.00 3.00
N PRO A 148 -14.34 -2.72 2.60
CA PRO A 148 -15.46 -1.81 2.80
C PRO A 148 -16.79 -2.30 2.19
N ASP A 149 -16.74 -2.96 1.04
CA ASP A 149 -17.89 -3.57 0.34
C ASP A 149 -18.47 -4.78 1.08
N GLU A 150 -17.73 -5.33 2.05
CA GLU A 150 -18.14 -6.47 2.87
C GLU A 150 -18.64 -6.07 4.26
N LEU A 151 -18.60 -4.77 4.60
CA LEU A 151 -19.07 -4.28 5.90
C LEU A 151 -20.60 -4.29 5.95
N GLY A 152 -21.15 -4.70 7.09
CA GLY A 152 -22.60 -4.73 7.32
C GLY A 152 -23.30 -6.00 6.84
N THR A 153 -22.58 -6.92 6.19
CA THR A 153 -23.09 -8.27 5.90
C THR A 153 -22.56 -9.26 6.94
N GLN A 154 -23.35 -10.30 7.23
CA GLN A 154 -22.90 -11.39 8.08
C GLN A 154 -21.91 -12.27 7.29
N HIS A 155 -20.79 -12.63 7.92
CA HIS A 155 -19.78 -13.52 7.35
C HIS A 155 -19.43 -14.58 8.39
N ASP A 156 -19.58 -15.85 8.03
CA ASP A 156 -19.30 -16.97 8.92
C ASP A 156 -17.81 -17.37 8.92
N ASP A 157 -16.99 -16.78 8.04
CA ASP A 157 -15.56 -17.10 7.85
C ASP A 157 -14.61 -16.06 8.45
N ARG A 158 -15.04 -15.37 9.51
CA ARG A 158 -14.29 -14.27 10.16
C ARG A 158 -13.00 -14.75 10.82
N ASP A 159 -12.97 -16.02 11.18
CA ASP A 159 -11.86 -16.78 11.78
C ASP A 159 -10.95 -17.43 10.73
N PHE A 160 -11.12 -17.11 9.45
CA PHE A 160 -10.24 -17.62 8.40
C PHE A 160 -9.85 -16.54 7.40
N ALA A 161 -8.56 -16.33 7.26
CA ALA A 161 -7.98 -15.60 6.15
C ALA A 161 -6.73 -16.30 5.65
N LEU A 162 -6.59 -16.34 4.33
CA LEU A 162 -5.32 -16.57 3.63
C LEU A 162 -5.07 -15.41 2.69
N GLY A 163 -4.02 -14.63 2.93
CA GLY A 163 -3.73 -13.47 2.10
C GLY A 163 -2.63 -12.55 2.64
N LEU A 164 -2.86 -11.24 2.61
CA LEU A 164 -1.84 -10.22 2.90
C LEU A 164 -2.27 -9.26 4.01
N HIS A 165 -1.29 -8.70 4.71
CA HIS A 165 -1.51 -7.77 5.81
C HIS A 165 -2.14 -6.44 5.35
N VAL A 166 -3.02 -5.91 6.18
CA VAL A 166 -3.51 -4.53 6.08
C VAL A 166 -2.43 -3.58 6.59
N PRO A 167 -2.08 -2.49 5.88
CA PRO A 167 -1.09 -1.52 6.33
C PRO A 167 -1.37 -0.97 7.72
N GLY A 168 -0.35 -0.96 8.57
CA GLY A 168 -0.43 -0.42 9.93
C GLY A 168 -0.99 -1.41 10.96
N THR A 169 -1.31 -2.64 10.56
CA THR A 169 -1.72 -3.72 11.47
C THR A 169 -0.90 -4.98 11.21
N PHE A 170 -0.50 -5.67 12.27
CA PHE A 170 0.29 -6.90 12.16
C PHE A 170 -0.55 -8.18 12.27
N ASP A 171 -1.80 -8.07 12.73
CA ASP A 171 -2.68 -9.19 13.09
C ASP A 171 -3.97 -9.23 12.26
N LYS A 172 -4.08 -8.39 11.22
CA LYS A 172 -5.24 -8.33 10.33
C LYS A 172 -4.82 -8.67 8.91
N ILE A 173 -5.43 -9.72 8.38
CA ILE A 173 -5.17 -10.24 7.04
C ILE A 173 -6.40 -10.06 6.17
N ILE A 174 -6.21 -9.51 4.97
CA ILE A 174 -7.21 -9.55 3.92
C ILE A 174 -7.18 -10.94 3.31
N HIS A 175 -8.32 -11.62 3.23
CA HIS A 175 -8.41 -12.84 2.46
C HIS A 175 -8.32 -12.51 0.96
N VAL A 176 -7.29 -13.04 0.29
CA VAL A 176 -6.98 -12.70 -1.10
C VAL A 176 -7.29 -13.91 -1.98
N ALA A 177 -8.25 -13.76 -2.90
CA ALA A 177 -8.50 -14.73 -3.96
C ALA A 177 -7.52 -14.58 -5.13
N GLU A 178 -7.02 -13.36 -5.37
CA GLU A 178 -6.17 -13.06 -6.51
C GLU A 178 -5.18 -11.94 -6.21
N CYS A 179 -3.91 -12.13 -6.57
CA CYS A 179 -2.93 -11.07 -6.62
C CYS A 179 -2.46 -10.86 -8.06
N LEU A 180 -2.74 -9.68 -8.63
CA LEU A 180 -2.34 -9.34 -10.01
C LEU A 180 -0.82 -9.32 -10.21
N LEU A 181 -0.02 -9.34 -9.13
CA LEU A 181 1.43 -9.39 -9.24
C LEU A 181 1.96 -10.81 -9.46
N GLN A 182 1.20 -11.87 -9.20
CA GLN A 182 1.63 -13.26 -9.43
C GLN A 182 0.92 -13.86 -10.64
N PRO A 183 1.48 -14.90 -11.29
CA PRO A 183 0.85 -15.56 -12.44
C PRO A 183 -0.52 -16.18 -12.09
N ALA A 184 -1.39 -16.31 -13.09
CA ALA A 184 -2.73 -16.90 -12.92
C ALA A 184 -2.71 -18.31 -12.31
N LEU A 185 -1.71 -19.14 -12.66
CA LEU A 185 -1.54 -20.46 -12.05
C LEU A 185 -1.30 -20.37 -10.53
N ALA A 186 -0.50 -19.40 -10.07
CA ALA A 186 -0.26 -19.18 -8.65
C ALA A 186 -1.52 -18.72 -7.91
N ASN A 187 -2.37 -17.91 -8.57
CA ASN A 187 -3.69 -17.55 -8.03
C ASN A 187 -4.60 -18.78 -7.89
N ARG A 188 -4.60 -19.70 -8.86
CA ARG A 188 -5.36 -20.98 -8.75
C ARG A 188 -4.88 -21.84 -7.59
N VAL A 189 -3.56 -21.93 -7.38
CA VAL A 189 -2.99 -22.65 -6.22
C VAL A 189 -3.41 -21.99 -4.91
N LEU A 190 -3.36 -20.65 -4.83
CA LEU A 190 -3.81 -19.89 -3.67
C LEU A 190 -5.27 -20.20 -3.30
N THR A 191 -6.18 -20.16 -4.27
CA THR A 191 -7.60 -20.44 -4.03
C THR A 191 -7.85 -21.90 -3.66
N LEU A 192 -7.15 -22.85 -4.31
CA LEU A 192 -7.27 -24.27 -4.03
C LEU A 192 -6.81 -24.61 -2.61
N VAL A 193 -5.69 -24.04 -2.16
CA VAL A 193 -5.20 -24.23 -0.79
C VAL A 193 -6.16 -23.61 0.21
N ALA A 194 -6.73 -22.43 -0.08
CA ALA A 194 -7.71 -21.79 0.80
C ALA A 194 -8.98 -22.65 0.97
N SER A 195 -9.55 -23.16 -0.14
CA SER A 195 -10.75 -24.00 -0.08
C SER A 195 -10.46 -25.33 0.62
N SER A 196 -9.37 -26.01 0.26
CA SER A 196 -8.97 -27.28 0.87
C SER A 196 -8.72 -27.14 2.37
N ALA A 197 -8.08 -26.05 2.82
CA ALA A 197 -7.88 -25.81 4.25
C ALA A 197 -9.20 -25.67 5.02
N ARG A 198 -10.18 -24.95 4.45
CA ARG A 198 -11.52 -24.81 5.05
C ARG A 198 -12.29 -26.14 5.07
N GLU A 199 -12.31 -26.85 3.95
CA GLU A 199 -13.00 -28.14 3.81
C GLU A 199 -12.47 -29.21 4.78
N ASN A 200 -11.18 -29.18 5.08
CA ASN A 200 -10.53 -30.10 6.00
C ASN A 200 -10.47 -29.58 7.46
N GLY A 201 -11.11 -28.44 7.76
CA GLY A 201 -11.13 -27.86 9.10
C GLY A 201 -9.76 -27.45 9.65
N LEU A 202 -8.78 -27.18 8.76
CA LEU A 202 -7.42 -26.82 9.15
C LEU A 202 -7.39 -25.39 9.70
N GLN A 203 -6.99 -25.27 10.97
CA GLN A 203 -7.04 -24.01 11.70
C GLN A 203 -5.88 -23.06 11.32
N PRO A 204 -6.18 -21.82 10.90
CA PRO A 204 -5.20 -20.76 10.77
C PRO A 204 -4.51 -20.48 12.11
N TYR A 205 -3.23 -20.14 12.05
CA TYR A 205 -2.49 -19.72 13.23
C TYR A 205 -2.90 -18.30 13.66
N GLY A 206 -3.39 -18.18 14.88
CA GLY A 206 -3.72 -16.90 15.51
C GLY A 206 -2.50 -16.28 16.15
N ILE A 207 -2.02 -15.14 15.64
CA ILE A 207 -0.81 -14.47 16.14
C ILE A 207 -0.93 -13.95 17.59
N ARG A 208 -2.16 -13.78 18.09
CA ARG A 208 -2.43 -13.35 19.47
C ARG A 208 -2.70 -14.51 20.41
N SER A 209 -3.45 -15.52 19.96
CA SER A 209 -3.75 -16.72 20.76
C SER A 209 -2.58 -17.69 20.80
N HIS A 210 -1.69 -17.64 19.79
CA HIS A 210 -0.65 -18.63 19.55
C HIS A 210 -1.19 -20.05 19.29
N GLU A 211 -2.45 -20.16 18.85
CA GLU A 211 -3.12 -21.40 18.51
C GLU A 211 -3.24 -21.58 17.00
N GLY A 212 -3.53 -22.81 16.54
CA GLY A 212 -3.68 -23.13 15.12
C GLY A 212 -2.38 -23.60 14.45
N PHE A 213 -2.50 -24.14 13.24
CA PHE A 213 -1.41 -24.84 12.56
C PHE A 213 -0.91 -24.09 11.32
N LEU A 214 -1.83 -23.63 10.46
CA LEU A 214 -1.46 -23.02 9.18
C LEU A 214 -0.93 -21.60 9.41
N ARG A 215 0.35 -21.35 9.07
CA ARG A 215 0.98 -20.03 9.26
C ARG A 215 1.16 -19.28 7.96
N PHE A 216 1.80 -19.91 6.98
CA PHE A 216 2.14 -19.29 5.72
C PHE A 216 1.90 -20.25 4.55
N LEU A 217 1.44 -19.71 3.43
CA LEU A 217 1.52 -20.36 2.13
C LEU A 217 2.57 -19.62 1.29
N ILE A 218 3.65 -20.33 0.95
CA ILE A 218 4.68 -19.80 0.05
C ILE A 218 4.50 -20.46 -1.31
N ILE A 219 4.22 -19.64 -2.32
CA ILE A 219 4.09 -20.10 -3.71
C ILE A 219 5.32 -19.60 -4.47
N ARG A 220 6.03 -20.53 -5.11
CA ARG A 220 7.12 -20.21 -6.05
C ARG A 220 6.79 -20.77 -7.42
N THR A 221 6.95 -19.95 -8.45
CA THR A 221 6.81 -20.34 -9.84
C THR A 221 8.13 -20.10 -10.54
N SER A 222 8.62 -21.10 -11.30
CA SER A 222 9.68 -20.84 -12.27
C SER A 222 9.05 -20.31 -13.55
N ARG A 223 9.63 -19.27 -14.15
CA ARG A 223 9.40 -18.95 -15.56
C ARG A 223 10.49 -19.68 -16.33
N TYR A 224 10.15 -20.80 -16.96
CA TYR A 224 10.98 -21.33 -18.04
C TYR A 224 10.69 -20.43 -19.24
N ASN A 225 11.69 -19.64 -19.66
CA ASN A 225 11.72 -19.03 -20.98
C ASN A 225 12.15 -20.09 -22.00
#